data_AF-A0A6A4UJJ1-F1
#
_entry.id   AF-A0A6A4UJJ1-F1
#
_cell.length_a   1.000
_cell.length_b   1.000
_cell.length_c   1.000
_cell.angle_alpha   90.00
_cell.angle_beta   90.00
_cell.angle_gamma   90.00
#
_symmetry.space_group_name_H-M   'P 1'
#
loop_
_entity.id
_entity.type
_entity.pdbx_description
1 polymer ?
#
loop_
_entity_poly.entity_id
_entity_poly.type
_entity_poly.pdbx_seq_one_letter_code
_entity_poly.pdbx_strand_id
1 'polypeptide(L)'
;MSKEFSDKIANCFKNKPVKKAFLFGSVSRNEDDEMSDVDILVELDYSQPIGLGFVRMKLELEDLLKRKVDLLTSNSVSKYIKPMIDSEKILIYEK
;
A
#
# COMPACT_ATOMS: atom_id res chain seq x y z
N MET A 1 -2.09 -13.83 6.04
CA MET A 1 -2.11 -12.42 6.53
C MET A 1 -3.11 -12.26 7.68
N SER A 2 -2.75 -11.60 8.80
CA SER A 2 -3.67 -11.40 9.93
C SER A 2 -4.57 -10.17 9.73
N LYS A 3 -5.81 -10.23 10.21
CA LYS A 3 -6.76 -9.11 10.13
C LYS A 3 -6.24 -7.84 10.82
N GLU A 4 -5.55 -8.02 11.94
CA GLU A 4 -4.92 -6.93 12.71
C GLU A 4 -3.87 -6.16 11.90
N PHE A 5 -3.11 -6.84 11.04
CA PHE A 5 -2.09 -6.22 10.19
C PHE A 5 -2.72 -5.28 9.14
N SER A 6 -3.72 -5.76 8.41
CA SER A 6 -4.44 -4.94 7.43
C SER A 6 -5.15 -3.76 8.08
N ASP A 7 -5.73 -3.96 9.27
CA ASP A 7 -6.41 -2.90 10.02
C ASP A 7 -5.44 -1.78 10.45
N LYS A 8 -4.21 -2.13 10.86
CA LYS A 8 -3.15 -1.16 11.18
C LYS A 8 -2.82 -0.29 9.96
N ILE A 9 -2.62 -0.91 8.80
CA ILE A 9 -2.32 -0.19 7.55
C ILE A 9 -3.50 0.70 7.15
N ALA A 10 -4.72 0.17 7.16
CA ALA A 10 -5.93 0.90 6.80
C ALA A 10 -6.13 2.15 7.67
N ASN A 11 -5.86 2.05 8.97
CA ASN A 11 -5.92 3.18 9.89
C ASN A 11 -4.95 4.30 9.52
N CYS A 12 -3.77 3.98 8.97
CA CYS A 12 -2.81 4.98 8.51
C CYS A 12 -3.42 5.86 7.39
N PHE A 13 -4.28 5.31 6.53
CA PHE A 13 -4.80 6.02 5.36
C PHE A 13 -6.04 6.88 5.61
N LYS A 14 -6.77 6.70 6.72
CA LYS A 14 -8.06 7.37 7.00
C LYS A 14 -8.06 8.88 6.79
N ASN A 15 -6.98 9.55 7.22
CA ASN A 15 -6.86 11.01 7.19
C ASN A 15 -5.95 11.51 6.06
N LYS A 16 -5.74 10.69 5.02
CA LYS A 16 -4.83 10.97 3.92
C LYS A 16 -5.58 11.03 2.59
N PRO A 17 -5.00 11.64 1.54
CA PRO A 17 -5.63 11.72 0.21
C PRO A 17 -5.51 10.38 -0.54
N VAL A 18 -6.04 9.31 0.06
CA VAL A 18 -6.06 7.94 -0.47
C VAL A 18 -7.52 7.52 -0.61
N LYS A 19 -7.89 7.06 -1.82
CA LYS A 19 -9.22 6.51 -2.13
C LYS A 19 -9.28 5.02 -1.84
N LYS A 20 -8.25 4.29 -2.28
CA LYS A 20 -8.12 2.85 -2.07
C LYS A 20 -6.67 2.49 -1.78
N ALA A 21 -6.45 1.45 -0.98
CA ALA A 21 -5.15 0.83 -0.81
C ALA A 21 -5.26 -0.69 -0.93
N PHE A 22 -4.25 -1.29 -1.54
CA PHE A 22 -4.15 -2.71 -1.78
C PHE A 22 -2.78 -3.23 -1.35
N LEU A 23 -2.75 -4.42 -0.73
CA LEU A 23 -1.51 -5.19 -0.59
C LEU A 23 -1.32 -6.06 -1.83
N PHE A 24 -0.10 -6.18 -2.31
CA PHE A 24 0.25 -7.11 -3.39
C PHE A 24 1.61 -7.77 -3.10
N GLY A 25 2.13 -8.54 -4.05
CA GLY A 25 3.46 -9.14 -3.91
C GLY A 25 3.51 -10.34 -2.95
N SER A 26 4.67 -10.59 -2.35
CA SER A 26 4.90 -11.78 -1.50
C SER A 26 3.95 -11.83 -0.29
N VAL A 27 3.59 -10.68 0.26
CA VAL A 27 2.65 -10.56 1.39
C VAL A 27 1.24 -11.02 1.02
N SER A 28 0.79 -10.79 -0.23
CA SER A 28 -0.52 -11.27 -0.68
C SER A 28 -0.52 -12.78 -0.99
N ARG A 29 0.64 -13.36 -1.32
CA ARG A 29 0.81 -14.80 -1.60
C ARG A 29 1.13 -15.66 -0.37
N ASN A 30 1.26 -15.05 0.83
CA ASN A 30 1.76 -15.70 2.06
C ASN A 30 3.16 -16.33 1.87
N GLU A 31 3.97 -15.76 0.99
CA GLU A 31 5.36 -16.12 0.74
C GLU A 31 6.32 -15.17 1.45
N ASP A 32 5.80 -14.22 2.25
CA ASP A 32 6.62 -13.24 2.94
C ASP A 32 7.31 -13.84 4.17
N ASP A 33 8.57 -13.46 4.36
CA ASP A 33 9.31 -13.66 5.60
C ASP A 33 9.40 -12.35 6.39
N GLU A 34 9.93 -12.41 7.61
CA GLU A 34 10.08 -11.23 8.48
C GLU A 34 10.99 -10.14 7.90
N MET A 35 11.79 -10.47 6.88
CA MET A 35 12.75 -9.57 6.23
C MET A 35 12.21 -8.95 4.94
N SER A 36 11.10 -9.46 4.42
CA SER A 36 10.54 -9.04 3.14
C SER A 36 9.98 -7.61 3.21
N ASP A 37 10.09 -6.88 2.10
CA ASP A 37 9.44 -5.58 1.95
C ASP A 37 7.90 -5.77 1.88
N VAL A 38 7.14 -4.74 2.28
CA VAL A 38 5.67 -4.74 2.21
C VAL A 38 5.22 -3.90 1.02
N ASP A 39 4.72 -4.56 -0.02
CA ASP A 39 4.27 -3.91 -1.26
C ASP A 39 2.83 -3.39 -1.14
N ILE A 40 2.65 -2.08 -1.25
CA ILE A 40 1.35 -1.41 -1.12
C ILE A 40 1.08 -0.53 -2.34
N LEU A 41 -0.06 -0.79 -2.99
CA LEU A 41 -0.56 0.01 -4.11
C LEU A 41 -1.65 0.94 -3.59
N VAL A 42 -1.54 2.24 -3.85
CA VAL A 42 -2.55 3.24 -3.50
C VAL A 42 -3.15 3.92 -4.72
N GLU A 43 -4.47 4.11 -4.66
CA GLU A 43 -5.20 5.04 -5.51
C GLU A 43 -5.33 6.35 -4.78
N LEU A 44 -4.63 7.38 -5.26
CA LEU A 44 -4.61 8.69 -4.61
C LEU A 44 -5.78 9.57 -5.05
N ASP A 45 -6.21 10.44 -4.15
CA ASP A 45 -7.15 11.51 -4.46
C ASP A 45 -6.42 12.76 -4.95
N TYR A 46 -6.24 12.85 -6.28
CA TYR A 46 -5.60 13.99 -6.93
C TYR A 46 -6.39 15.31 -6.87
N SER A 47 -7.60 15.31 -6.29
CA SER A 47 -8.29 16.57 -5.98
C SER A 47 -7.67 17.29 -4.77
N GLN A 48 -6.84 16.60 -4.00
CA GLN A 48 -6.16 17.12 -2.82
C GLN A 48 -4.64 17.22 -3.05
N PRO A 49 -3.94 18.12 -2.35
CA PRO A 49 -2.48 18.19 -2.39
C PRO A 49 -1.87 16.89 -1.84
N ILE A 50 -1.10 16.20 -2.67
CA ILE A 50 -0.34 15.00 -2.26
C ILE A 50 1.08 15.41 -1.84
N GLY A 51 1.85 15.99 -2.76
CA GLY A 51 3.20 16.53 -2.53
C GLY A 51 4.11 15.61 -1.70
N LEU A 52 4.81 16.19 -0.73
CA LEU A 52 5.63 15.46 0.25
C LEU A 52 4.81 14.56 1.17
N GLY A 53 3.50 14.74 1.22
CA GLY A 53 2.59 13.88 1.98
C GLY A 53 2.73 12.42 1.59
N PHE A 54 2.95 12.10 0.31
CA PHE A 54 3.18 10.73 -0.15
C PHE A 54 4.39 10.06 0.49
N VAL A 55 5.54 10.76 0.50
CA VAL A 55 6.77 10.28 1.12
C VAL A 55 6.56 10.09 2.62
N ARG A 56 5.85 11.01 3.26
CA ARG A 56 5.49 10.90 4.68
C ARG A 56 4.61 9.68 4.96
N MET A 57 3.64 9.35 4.08
CA MET A 57 2.83 8.12 4.24
C MET A 57 3.72 6.88 4.25
N LYS A 58 4.68 6.81 3.32
CA LYS A 58 5.62 5.70 3.24
C LYS A 58 6.41 5.55 4.55
N LEU A 59 7.02 6.63 5.02
CA LEU A 59 7.81 6.62 6.27
C LEU A 59 6.96 6.23 7.50
N GLU A 60 5.72 6.72 7.58
CA GLU A 60 4.80 6.36 8.67
C GLU A 60 4.42 4.87 8.63
N LEU A 61 4.25 4.29 7.44
CA LEU A 61 4.02 2.85 7.28
C LEU A 61 5.25 2.03 7.66
N GLU A 62 6.45 2.45 7.25
CA GLU A 62 7.69 1.77 7.63
C GLU A 62 7.91 1.78 9.15
N ASP A 63 7.63 2.91 9.80
CA ASP A 63 7.73 3.02 11.25
C ASP A 63 6.66 2.18 11.97
N LEU A 64 5.43 2.14 11.46
CA LEU A 64 4.32 1.36 12.01
C LEU A 64 4.55 -0.14 11.89
N LEU A 65 5.07 -0.60 10.75
CA LEU A 65 5.26 -2.01 10.44
C LEU A 65 6.63 -2.54 10.87
N LYS A 66 7.58 -1.65 11.19
CA LYS A 66 8.99 -1.98 11.47
C LYS A 66 9.63 -2.80 10.35
N ARG A 67 9.17 -2.59 9.12
CA ARG A 67 9.59 -3.24 7.88
C ARG A 67 9.68 -2.18 6.79
N LYS A 68 10.49 -2.43 5.77
CA LYS A 68 10.50 -1.59 4.57
C LYS A 68 9.16 -1.71 3.85
N VAL A 69 8.72 -0.62 3.23
CA VAL A 69 7.45 -0.54 2.52
C VAL A 69 7.72 -0.01 1.12
N ASP A 70 7.33 -0.77 0.09
CA ASP A 70 7.27 -0.23 -1.27
C ASP A 70 5.86 0.34 -1.51
N LEU A 71 5.76 1.67 -1.48
CA LEU A 71 4.50 2.37 -1.68
C LEU A 71 4.44 2.86 -3.13
N LEU A 72 3.57 2.25 -3.92
CA LEU A 72 3.35 2.61 -5.33
C LEU A 72 1.99 3.26 -5.53
N THR A 73 1.89 4.11 -6.55
CA THR A 73 0.58 4.63 -7.00
C THR A 73 0.07 3.81 -8.18
N SER A 74 -1.25 3.67 -8.33
CA SER A 74 -1.82 3.00 -9.51
C SER A 74 -1.38 3.62 -10.85
N ASN A 75 -1.02 4.91 -10.84
CA ASN A 75 -0.56 5.63 -12.04
C ASN A 75 0.94 5.45 -12.32
N SER A 76 1.74 5.01 -11.34
CA SER A 76 3.18 4.76 -11.52
C SER A 76 3.49 3.35 -12.01
N VAL A 77 2.51 2.46 -12.01
CA VAL A 77 2.68 1.07 -12.47
C VAL A 77 2.62 0.99 -13.99
N SER A 78 3.62 0.34 -14.59
CA SER A 78 3.67 0.06 -16.02
C SER A 78 2.45 -0.76 -16.47
N LYS A 79 1.90 -0.45 -17.65
CA LYS A 79 0.78 -1.19 -18.26
C LYS A 79 1.04 -2.69 -18.44
N TYR A 80 2.30 -3.11 -18.50
CA TYR A 80 2.69 -4.51 -18.63
C TYR A 80 2.67 -5.26 -17.29
N ILE A 81 2.92 -4.55 -16.18
CA ILE A 81 2.95 -5.11 -14.83
C ILE A 81 1.58 -5.00 -14.15
N LYS A 82 0.79 -3.98 -14.51
CA LYS A 82 -0.53 -3.72 -13.94
C LYS A 82 -1.46 -4.96 -13.94
N PRO A 83 -1.56 -5.78 -15.01
CA PRO A 83 -2.40 -6.97 -14.99
C PRO A 83 -1.98 -8.00 -13.94
N MET A 84 -0.67 -8.19 -13.74
CA MET A 84 -0.14 -9.10 -12.72
C MET A 84 -0.52 -8.60 -11.32
N ILE A 85 -0.25 -7.32 -11.04
CA ILE A 85 -0.63 -6.71 -9.74
C ILE A 85 -2.14 -6.79 -9.53
N ASP A 86 -2.94 -6.46 -10.54
CA ASP A 86 -4.41 -6.49 -10.44
C ASP A 86 -4.95 -7.91 -10.15
N SER A 87 -4.25 -8.96 -10.59
CA SER A 87 -4.65 -10.35 -10.31
C SER A 87 -4.30 -10.83 -8.90
N GLU A 88 -3.34 -10.19 -8.24
CA GLU A 88 -2.80 -10.62 -6.93
C GLU A 88 -3.14 -9.66 -5.78
N LYS A 89 -3.61 -8.44 -6.11
CA LYS A 89 -3.83 -7.40 -5.10
C LYS A 89 -5.03 -7.70 -4.22
N ILE A 90 -4.89 -7.42 -2.93
CA ILE A 90 -5.93 -7.57 -1.91
C ILE A 90 -6.31 -6.18 -1.42
N LEU A 91 -7.58 -5.82 -1.54
CA LEU A 91 -8.10 -4.56 -1.00
C LEU A 91 -7.99 -4.56 0.53
N ILE A 92 -7.36 -3.53 1.08
CA ILE A 92 -7.21 -3.35 2.54
C ILE A 92 -7.81 -2.05 3.06
N TYR A 93 -8.07 -1.08 2.19
CA TYR A 93 -8.68 0.20 2.56
C TYR A 93 -9.47 0.79 1.39
N GLU A 94 -10.64 1.33 1.68
CA GLU A 94 -11.48 2.11 0.76
C GLU A 94 -12.15 3.24 1.56
N LYS A 95 -12.22 4.43 0.96
CA LYS A 95 -12.81 5.63 1.56
C LYS A 95 -14.25 5.86 1.11
#